data_AF-E6XDM5-F1
#
_entry.id   AF-E6XDM5-F1
#
_cell.length_a   1.000
_cell.length_b   1.000
_cell.length_c   1.000
_cell.angle_alpha   90.00
_cell.angle_beta   90.00
_cell.angle_gamma   90.00
#
_symmetry.space_group_name_H-M   'P 1'
#
loop_
_entity.id
_entity.type
_entity.pdbx_description
1 polymer ?
#
loop_
_entity_poly.entity_id
_entity_poly.type
_entity_poly.pdbx_seq_one_letter_code
_entity_poly.pdbx_strand_id
1 'polypeptide(L)'
;MIDEIDSPVMVDFVDNLDNINALAENSKGFVWRLIEGENKATSIQVFDDHFMIVNMSVWQNIEALFKFTYASEHVEIFKRKKEWFHKMKEMHMAFWYVQEEIRPTLQQAKERLLYLQKHGETPYAFTFKSKFTAEEAKTYIPLH
;
A
#
# COMPACT_ATOMS: atom_id res chain seq x y z
N MET A 1 8.28 11.12 4.12
CA MET A 1 8.69 12.09 3.08
C MET A 1 9.94 12.78 3.57
N ILE A 2 10.76 13.34 2.68
CA ILE A 2 11.97 14.09 3.08
C ILE A 2 11.70 15.57 3.36
N ASP A 3 10.53 16.07 2.96
CA ASP A 3 10.09 17.45 3.11
C ASP A 3 8.54 17.50 3.07
N GLU A 4 7.95 18.68 3.25
CA GLU A 4 6.50 18.91 3.15
C GLU A 4 5.98 18.62 1.72
N ILE A 5 4.74 18.13 1.60
CA ILE A 5 4.16 17.69 0.32
C ILE A 5 4.10 18.80 -0.73
N ASP A 6 3.97 20.07 -0.31
CA ASP A 6 3.88 21.24 -1.19
C ASP A 6 5.26 21.87 -1.49
N SER A 7 6.35 21.26 -1.00
CA SER A 7 7.71 21.77 -1.22
C SER A 7 8.19 21.54 -2.66
N PRO A 8 9.14 22.37 -3.18
CA PRO A 8 9.70 22.19 -4.52
C PRO A 8 10.36 20.83 -4.76
N VAL A 9 10.84 20.15 -3.71
CA VAL A 9 11.44 18.82 -3.85
C VAL A 9 10.38 17.73 -4.06
N MET A 10 9.14 17.95 -3.58
CA MET A 10 8.03 17.01 -3.71
C MET A 10 7.19 17.22 -4.97
N VAL A 11 7.36 18.33 -5.71
CA VAL A 11 6.51 18.69 -6.85
C VAL A 11 6.42 17.60 -7.91
N ASP A 12 7.56 17.02 -8.32
CA ASP A 12 7.58 15.96 -9.34
C ASP A 12 6.90 14.68 -8.84
N PHE A 13 6.97 14.39 -7.53
CA PHE A 13 6.21 13.28 -6.97
C PHE A 13 4.70 13.54 -7.02
N VAL A 14 4.27 14.74 -6.63
CA VAL A 14 2.86 15.15 -6.63
C VAL A 14 2.28 15.16 -8.04
N ASP A 15 3.00 15.73 -9.02
CA ASP A 15 2.59 15.79 -10.42
C ASP A 15 2.38 14.41 -11.06
N ASN A 16 3.06 13.38 -10.53
CA ASN A 16 2.92 12.01 -11.00
C ASN A 16 1.79 11.23 -10.29
N LEU A 17 1.19 11.74 -9.21
CA LEU A 17 0.15 11.02 -8.46
C LEU A 17 -1.05 10.67 -9.33
N ASP A 18 -1.58 11.63 -10.07
CA ASP A 18 -2.77 11.43 -10.91
C ASP A 18 -2.49 10.44 -12.05
N ASN A 19 -1.30 10.50 -12.64
CA ASN A 19 -0.88 9.57 -13.69
C ASN A 19 -0.81 8.13 -13.16
N ILE A 20 -0.18 7.92 -12.00
CA ILE A 20 -0.06 6.59 -11.38
C ILE A 20 -1.42 6.08 -10.89
N ASN A 21 -2.27 6.96 -10.36
CA ASN A 21 -3.64 6.61 -9.97
C ASN A 21 -4.46 6.16 -11.18
N ALA A 22 -4.44 6.92 -12.28
CA ALA A 22 -5.13 6.57 -13.51
C ALA A 22 -4.57 5.27 -14.11
N LEU A 23 -3.25 5.07 -14.06
CA LEU A 23 -2.62 3.83 -14.50
C LEU A 23 -3.11 2.62 -13.70
N ALA A 24 -3.25 2.75 -12.37
CA ALA A 24 -3.83 1.71 -11.53
C ALA A 24 -5.28 1.43 -11.93
N GLU A 25 -6.10 2.46 -12.05
CA GLU A 25 -7.54 2.36 -12.36
C GLU A 25 -7.81 1.73 -13.74
N ASN A 26 -6.93 1.93 -14.71
CA ASN A 26 -7.02 1.32 -16.04
C ASN A 26 -6.34 -0.07 -16.14
N SER A 27 -5.67 -0.53 -15.08
CA SER A 27 -4.97 -1.81 -15.08
C SER A 27 -5.94 -2.98 -14.91
N LYS A 28 -5.72 -4.05 -15.69
CA LYS A 28 -6.51 -5.27 -15.58
C LYS A 28 -6.39 -5.86 -14.17
N GLY A 29 -7.53 -6.07 -13.52
CA GLY A 29 -7.62 -6.65 -12.19
C GLY A 29 -7.55 -5.64 -11.04
N PHE A 30 -7.49 -4.34 -11.34
CA PHE A 30 -7.73 -3.30 -10.34
C PHE A 30 -9.19 -3.35 -9.86
N VAL A 31 -9.41 -3.12 -8.57
CA VAL A 31 -10.75 -3.13 -7.96
C VAL A 31 -11.05 -1.80 -7.27
N TRP A 32 -10.11 -1.31 -6.45
CA TRP A 32 -10.34 -0.11 -5.64
C TRP A 32 -9.01 0.50 -5.15
N ARG A 33 -9.01 1.80 -4.82
CA ARG A 33 -7.94 2.45 -4.08
C ARG A 33 -8.47 3.47 -3.08
N LEU A 34 -7.64 3.77 -2.09
CA LEU A 34 -7.83 4.88 -1.17
C LEU A 34 -7.69 6.22 -1.93
N ILE A 35 -8.63 7.14 -1.69
CA ILE A 35 -8.62 8.50 -2.24
C ILE A 35 -8.47 9.50 -1.08
N GLU A 36 -7.53 10.44 -1.22
CA GLU A 36 -7.13 11.38 -0.15
C GLU A 36 -8.26 12.30 0.34
N GLY A 37 -9.23 12.63 -0.52
CA GLY A 37 -10.32 13.55 -0.20
C GLY A 37 -11.18 13.14 1.01
N GLU A 38 -11.28 11.85 1.33
CA GLU A 38 -12.02 11.35 2.50
C GLU A 38 -11.12 11.00 3.70
N ASN A 39 -9.79 10.91 3.53
CA ASN A 39 -8.96 10.12 4.45
C ASN A 39 -7.62 10.74 4.89
N LYS A 40 -7.28 11.97 4.47
CA LYS A 40 -6.02 12.62 4.89
C LYS A 40 -5.95 12.87 6.40
N ALA A 41 -7.06 13.24 7.04
CA ALA A 41 -7.12 13.38 8.50
C ALA A 41 -7.06 12.01 9.21
N THR A 42 -7.74 11.01 8.64
CA THR A 42 -7.79 9.64 9.16
C THR A 42 -6.43 8.95 9.07
N SER A 43 -5.63 9.18 8.02
CA SER A 43 -4.28 8.61 7.90
C SER A 43 -3.33 9.18 8.94
N ILE A 44 -3.39 10.50 9.18
CA ILE A 44 -2.61 11.15 10.24
C ILE A 44 -2.99 10.60 11.60
N GLN A 45 -4.28 10.44 11.92
CA GLN A 45 -4.70 9.87 13.20
C GLN A 45 -4.27 8.40 13.38
N VAL A 46 -4.32 7.60 12.32
CA VAL A 46 -4.00 6.18 12.41
C VAL A 46 -2.51 5.97 12.59
N PHE A 47 -1.66 6.72 11.91
CA PHE A 47 -0.21 6.46 11.89
C PHE A 47 0.66 7.52 12.57
N ASP A 48 0.07 8.64 13.00
CA ASP A 48 0.68 9.71 13.80
C ASP A 48 1.93 10.36 13.17
N ASP A 49 1.93 10.52 11.84
CA ASP A 49 3.05 11.12 11.12
C ASP A 49 2.57 11.94 9.90
N HIS A 50 2.83 13.26 9.94
CA HIS A 50 2.50 14.21 8.88
C HIS A 50 3.37 14.04 7.62
N PHE A 51 4.56 13.44 7.77
CA PHE A 51 5.45 13.14 6.66
C PHE A 51 5.16 11.77 6.04
N MET A 52 4.14 11.05 6.49
CA MET A 52 3.82 9.73 5.98
C MET A 52 2.66 9.79 4.98
N ILE A 53 2.87 9.15 3.83
CA ILE A 53 1.83 8.93 2.83
C ILE A 53 1.35 7.49 2.93
N VAL A 54 0.03 7.31 3.04
CA VAL A 54 -0.59 5.99 2.98
C VAL A 54 -1.17 5.76 1.59
N ASN A 55 -0.70 4.71 0.93
CA ASN A 55 -1.34 4.17 -0.26
C ASN A 55 -1.97 2.82 0.08
N MET A 56 -3.21 2.61 -0.37
CA MET A 56 -3.91 1.34 -0.21
C MET A 56 -4.75 1.07 -1.45
N SER A 57 -4.68 -0.15 -1.97
CA SER A 57 -5.45 -0.59 -3.14
C SER A 57 -5.84 -2.05 -3.02
N VAL A 58 -6.93 -2.41 -3.69
CA VAL A 58 -7.46 -3.77 -3.79
C VAL A 58 -7.36 -4.23 -5.24
N TRP A 59 -6.90 -5.47 -5.40
CA TRP A 59 -6.68 -6.11 -6.68
C TRP A 59 -7.29 -7.51 -6.66
N GLN A 60 -7.71 -8.00 -7.82
CA GLN A 60 -8.29 -9.34 -7.98
C GLN A 60 -7.33 -10.46 -7.58
N ASN A 61 -6.02 -10.25 -7.75
CA ASN A 61 -4.98 -11.21 -7.39
C ASN A 61 -3.60 -10.54 -7.33
N ILE A 62 -2.63 -11.28 -6.77
CA ILE A 62 -1.25 -10.81 -6.58
C ILE A 62 -0.53 -10.59 -7.91
N GLU A 63 -0.86 -11.36 -8.95
CA GLU A 63 -0.27 -11.24 -10.28
C GLU A 63 -0.64 -9.92 -10.95
N ALA A 64 -1.90 -9.48 -10.81
CA ALA A 64 -2.38 -8.19 -11.31
C ALA A 64 -1.64 -7.03 -10.63
N LEU A 65 -1.57 -7.06 -9.29
CA LEU A 65 -0.81 -6.08 -8.50
C LEU A 65 0.68 -6.08 -8.89
N PHE A 66 1.28 -7.25 -9.09
CA PHE A 66 2.69 -7.37 -9.50
C PHE A 66 2.92 -6.71 -10.85
N LYS A 67 2.05 -6.97 -11.84
CA LYS A 67 2.15 -6.36 -13.17
C LYS A 67 2.03 -4.84 -13.11
N PHE A 68 1.07 -4.33 -12.34
CA PHE A 68 0.98 -2.89 -12.11
C PHE A 68 2.25 -2.34 -11.44
N THR A 69 2.79 -3.02 -10.44
CA THR A 69 3.94 -2.49 -9.67
C THR A 69 5.24 -2.50 -10.46
N TYR A 70 5.52 -3.56 -11.22
CA TYR A 70 6.85 -3.80 -11.80
C TYR A 70 6.87 -3.90 -13.33
N ALA A 71 5.73 -4.04 -13.98
CA ALA A 71 5.62 -4.16 -15.44
C ALA A 71 4.77 -3.01 -16.06
N SER A 72 4.78 -1.85 -15.40
CA SER A 72 4.13 -0.62 -15.86
C SER A 72 5.05 0.58 -15.62
N GLU A 73 4.63 1.76 -16.07
CA GLU A 73 5.34 3.03 -15.83
C GLU A 73 5.54 3.35 -14.33
N HIS A 74 4.76 2.71 -13.44
CA HIS A 74 4.95 2.83 -11.99
C HIS A 74 6.37 2.41 -11.53
N VAL A 75 7.05 1.54 -12.28
CA VAL A 75 8.42 1.14 -11.97
C VAL A 75 9.41 2.31 -12.00
N GLU A 76 9.17 3.33 -12.85
CA GLU A 76 10.06 4.48 -12.96
C GLU A 76 9.97 5.37 -11.70
N ILE A 77 8.76 5.58 -11.17
CA ILE A 77 8.56 6.26 -9.88
C ILE A 77 9.19 5.45 -8.75
N PHE A 78 9.03 4.12 -8.77
CA PHE A 78 9.59 3.25 -7.74
C PHE A 78 11.14 3.28 -7.68
N LYS A 79 11.81 3.40 -8.84
CA LYS A 79 13.27 3.58 -8.93
C LYS A 79 13.73 4.90 -8.31
N ARG A 80 12.93 5.95 -8.46
CA ARG A 80 13.23 7.32 -8.02
C ARG A 80 12.79 7.62 -6.60
N LYS A 81 12.06 6.72 -5.92
CA LYS A 81 11.51 6.91 -4.57
C LYS A 81 12.45 7.54 -3.52
N LYS A 82 13.76 7.31 -3.62
CA LYS A 82 14.78 7.88 -2.73
C LYS A 82 14.91 9.41 -2.83
N GLU A 83 14.38 10.01 -3.91
CA GLU A 83 14.33 11.45 -4.14
C GLU A 83 13.28 12.13 -3.25
N TRP A 84 12.27 11.38 -2.77
CA TRP A 84 11.12 11.93 -2.03
C TRP A 84 10.89 11.29 -0.66
N PHE A 85 11.43 10.09 -0.44
CA PHE A 85 11.22 9.32 0.78
C PHE A 85 12.51 8.85 1.42
N HIS A 86 12.56 8.98 2.75
CA HIS A 86 13.57 8.30 3.55
C HIS A 86 13.42 6.78 3.43
N LYS A 87 14.55 6.08 3.53
CA LYS A 87 14.54 4.61 3.62
C LYS A 87 13.90 4.19 4.93
N MET A 88 12.74 3.53 4.85
CA MET A 88 12.13 2.90 6.02
C MET A 88 12.95 1.68 6.45
N LYS A 89 13.30 1.64 7.74
CA LYS A 89 14.06 0.52 8.34
C LYS A 89 13.16 -0.67 8.63
N GLU A 90 11.91 -0.41 8.95
CA GLU A 90 10.90 -1.41 9.26
C GLU A 90 10.08 -1.81 8.03
N MET A 91 9.38 -2.94 8.13
CA MET A 91 8.38 -3.32 7.14
C MET A 91 7.29 -2.24 7.09
N HIS A 92 7.01 -1.77 5.88
CA HIS A 92 6.11 -0.63 5.59
C HIS A 92 5.12 -0.95 4.47
N MET A 93 4.98 -2.24 4.15
CA MET A 93 4.09 -2.75 3.12
C MET A 93 3.57 -4.09 3.61
N ALA A 94 2.25 -4.24 3.60
CA ALA A 94 1.57 -5.48 3.97
C ALA A 94 0.48 -5.77 2.95
N PHE A 95 0.35 -7.05 2.61
CA PHE A 95 -0.71 -7.61 1.78
C PHE A 95 -1.54 -8.57 2.63
N TRP A 96 -2.84 -8.60 2.35
CA TRP A 96 -3.77 -9.52 2.97
C TRP A 96 -4.96 -9.73 2.03
N TYR A 97 -5.69 -10.81 2.24
CA TYR A 97 -6.92 -11.07 1.52
C TYR A 97 -8.07 -10.29 2.14
N VAL A 98 -8.85 -9.62 1.29
CA VAL A 98 -10.12 -8.98 1.66
C VAL A 98 -11.26 -9.78 1.07
N GLN A 99 -12.42 -9.76 1.74
CA GLN A 99 -13.64 -10.32 1.15
C GLN A 99 -14.07 -9.47 -0.03
N GLU A 100 -14.68 -10.11 -1.02
CA GLU A 100 -15.27 -9.41 -2.17
C GLU A 100 -16.27 -8.35 -1.68
N GLU A 101 -16.34 -7.21 -2.37
CA GLU A 101 -17.15 -6.04 -2.01
C GLU A 101 -16.78 -5.32 -0.68
N ILE A 102 -15.85 -5.84 0.13
CA ILE A 102 -15.40 -5.16 1.35
C ILE A 102 -14.18 -4.27 1.07
N ARG A 103 -14.34 -2.97 1.31
CA ARG A 103 -13.25 -1.99 1.24
C ARG A 103 -12.45 -2.02 2.55
N PRO A 104 -11.12 -2.23 2.51
CA PRO A 104 -10.33 -2.22 3.71
C PRO A 104 -10.26 -0.82 4.33
N THR A 105 -10.13 -0.78 5.66
CA THR A 105 -9.93 0.47 6.40
C THR A 105 -8.46 0.71 6.72
N LEU A 106 -8.10 1.97 6.99
CA LEU A 106 -6.76 2.33 7.44
C LEU A 106 -6.38 1.63 8.75
N GLN A 107 -7.35 1.43 9.65
CA GLN A 107 -7.14 0.72 10.90
C GLN A 107 -6.77 -0.75 10.66
N GLN A 108 -7.44 -1.42 9.72
CA GLN A 108 -7.07 -2.78 9.30
C GLN A 108 -5.67 -2.81 8.69
N ALA A 109 -5.31 -1.84 7.84
CA ALA A 109 -3.98 -1.75 7.27
C ALA A 109 -2.89 -1.62 8.35
N LYS A 110 -3.13 -0.78 9.37
CA LYS A 110 -2.22 -0.63 10.53
C LYS A 110 -2.07 -1.94 11.29
N GLU A 111 -3.18 -2.61 11.61
CA GLU A 111 -3.17 -3.90 12.31
C GLU A 111 -2.37 -4.96 11.55
N ARG A 112 -2.58 -5.05 10.23
CA ARG A 112 -1.83 -5.98 9.36
C ARG A 112 -0.35 -5.67 9.32
N LEU A 113 0.01 -4.39 9.22
CA LEU A 113 1.40 -3.97 9.20
C LEU A 113 2.11 -4.28 10.53
N LEU A 114 1.50 -3.92 11.66
CA LEU A 114 2.06 -4.20 12.98
C LEU A 114 2.20 -5.70 13.24
N TYR A 115 1.21 -6.48 12.81
CA TYR A 115 1.28 -7.93 12.93
C TYR A 115 2.45 -8.50 12.13
N LEU A 116 2.61 -8.07 10.88
CA LEU A 116 3.72 -8.47 10.01
C LEU A 116 5.08 -8.09 10.60
N GLN A 117 5.20 -6.89 11.19
CA GLN A 117 6.43 -6.47 11.87
C GLN A 117 6.76 -7.35 13.09
N LYS A 118 5.75 -7.76 13.87
CA LYS A 118 5.93 -8.54 15.10
C LYS A 118 6.14 -10.03 14.84
N HIS A 119 5.41 -10.61 13.89
CA HIS A 119 5.32 -12.06 13.70
C HIS A 119 5.93 -12.56 12.37
N GLY A 120 6.33 -11.66 11.46
CA GLY A 120 6.78 -12.02 10.12
C GLY A 120 5.64 -12.38 9.17
N GLU A 121 5.99 -12.95 8.01
CA GLU A 121 4.99 -13.26 6.98
C GLU A 121 4.10 -14.44 7.38
N THR A 122 2.79 -14.23 7.31
CA THR A 122 1.76 -15.21 7.63
C THR A 122 0.57 -15.06 6.68
N PRO A 123 -0.38 -16.01 6.62
CA PRO A 123 -1.60 -15.82 5.83
C PRO A 123 -2.43 -14.58 6.25
N TYR A 124 -2.25 -14.09 7.49
CA TYR A 124 -2.92 -12.86 7.96
C TYR A 124 -2.35 -11.60 7.30
N ALA A 125 -1.03 -11.51 7.18
CA ALA A 125 -0.31 -10.37 6.59
C ALA A 125 1.04 -10.82 6.00
N PHE A 126 1.30 -10.46 4.75
CA PHE A 126 2.49 -10.92 4.01
C PHE A 126 2.97 -9.90 2.97
N THR A 127 3.99 -10.24 2.18
CA THR A 127 4.48 -9.40 1.07
C THR A 127 4.61 -10.20 -0.23
N PHE A 128 5.12 -9.60 -1.31
CA PHE A 128 5.44 -10.31 -2.56
C PHE A 128 6.37 -11.52 -2.38
N LYS A 129 7.04 -11.67 -1.23
CA LYS A 129 7.93 -12.80 -0.95
C LYS A 129 7.16 -14.09 -0.65
N SER A 130 5.92 -13.99 -0.17
CA SER A 130 5.07 -15.15 0.12
C SER A 130 4.02 -15.39 -0.95
N LYS A 131 3.55 -16.64 -0.99
CA LYS A 131 2.49 -17.12 -1.88
C LYS A 131 1.37 -17.80 -1.09
N PHE A 132 0.90 -17.14 -0.04
CA PHE A 132 -0.29 -17.59 0.67
C PHE A 132 -1.49 -17.53 -0.26
N THR A 133 -2.50 -18.33 0.04
CA THR A 133 -3.77 -18.40 -0.66
C THR A 133 -4.89 -17.78 0.17
N ALA A 134 -5.99 -17.40 -0.48
CA ALA A 134 -7.17 -16.91 0.22
C ALA A 134 -7.75 -17.96 1.20
N GLU A 135 -7.56 -19.25 0.91
CA GLU A 135 -8.04 -20.33 1.78
C GLU A 135 -7.19 -20.48 3.05
N GLU A 136 -5.87 -20.39 2.93
CA GLU A 136 -4.98 -20.32 4.10
C GLU A 136 -5.28 -19.10 4.96
N ALA A 137 -5.56 -17.95 4.33
CA ALA A 137 -5.90 -16.73 5.07
C ALA A 137 -7.24 -16.82 5.83
N LYS A 138 -8.23 -17.54 5.29
CA LYS A 138 -9.52 -17.77 5.95
C LYS A 138 -9.42 -18.68 7.17
N THR A 139 -8.54 -19.68 7.11
CA THR A 139 -8.39 -20.70 8.15
C THR A 139 -7.34 -20.34 9.20
N TYR A 140 -6.50 -19.35 8.93
CA TYR A 140 -5.46 -18.89 9.84
C TYR A 140 -6.02 -18.12 11.04
N ILE A 141 -5.55 -18.48 12.23
CA ILE A 141 -5.88 -17.80 13.48
C ILE A 141 -4.69 -16.89 13.86
N PRO A 142 -4.88 -15.56 13.91
CA PRO A 142 -3.81 -14.63 14.28
C PRO A 142 -3.27 -14.87 15.69
N LEU A 143 -1.95 -14.78 15.83
CA LEU A 143 -1.25 -14.89 17.09
C LEU A 143 -1.47 -13.62 17.95
N HIS A 144 -1.48 -13.80 19.28
CA HIS A 144 -1.58 -12.71 20.24
C HIS A 144 -0.22 -12.08 20.57
#